data_AF-A0A383CDC0-F1
#
_entry.id   AF-A0A383CDC0-F1
#
_cell.length_a   1.000
_cell.length_b   1.000
_cell.length_c   1.000
_cell.angle_alpha   90.00
_cell.angle_beta   90.00
_cell.angle_gamma   90.00
#
_symmetry.space_group_name_H-M   'P 1'
#
loop_
_entity.id
_entity.type
_entity.pdbx_description
1 polymer ?
#
loop_
_entity_poly.entity_id
_entity_poly.type
_entity_poly.pdbx_seq_one_letter_code
_entity_poly.pdbx_strand_id
1 'polypeptide(L)'
;MVVVVAIFHENGILTVHEFERELIEFDVSNETLRQKNQKLRFEIDALKSDPSSIEILAREKLNMVRPGETVYQIVPLENNLFLPTDK
;
A
#
# COMPACT_ATOMS: atom_id res chain seq x y z
N MET A 1 48.26 -31.88 -9.92
CA MET A 1 47.41 -31.19 -10.91
C MET A 1 45.93 -31.40 -10.58
N VAL A 2 45.43 -30.79 -9.49
CA VAL A 2 43.99 -30.85 -9.13
C VAL A 2 43.48 -29.45 -8.80
N VAL A 3 44.31 -28.66 -8.10
CA VAL A 3 44.04 -27.25 -7.77
C VAL A 3 43.83 -26.39 -9.02
N VAL A 4 44.58 -26.65 -10.09
CA VAL A 4 44.46 -25.95 -11.37
C VAL A 4 43.10 -26.26 -12.03
N VAL A 5 42.68 -27.52 -12.06
CA VAL A 5 41.40 -27.95 -12.67
C VAL A 5 40.19 -27.32 -11.95
N ALA A 6 40.27 -27.14 -10.62
CA ALA A 6 39.22 -26.49 -9.85
C ALA A 6 39.06 -24.99 -10.16
N ILE A 7 40.14 -24.33 -10.60
CA ILE A 7 40.14 -22.89 -10.95
C ILE A 7 39.75 -22.69 -12.42
N PHE A 8 40.07 -23.65 -13.30
CA PHE A 8 39.78 -23.60 -14.73
C PHE A 8 38.41 -24.21 -15.13
N HIS A 9 37.67 -24.82 -14.20
CA HIS A 9 36.27 -25.18 -14.44
C HIS A 9 35.40 -23.94 -14.27
N GLU A 10 35.33 -23.17 -15.35
CA GLU A 10 34.44 -22.07 -15.82
C GLU A 10 33.69 -21.17 -14.80
N ASN A 11 33.30 -21.62 -13.59
CA ASN A 11 32.56 -20.85 -12.57
C ASN A 11 32.82 -21.33 -11.11
N GLY A 12 33.95 -21.97 -10.81
CA GLY A 12 34.05 -22.86 -9.63
C GLY A 12 34.13 -22.24 -8.23
N ILE A 13 34.71 -21.06 -8.05
CA ILE A 13 35.00 -20.53 -6.69
C ILE A 13 34.58 -19.06 -6.53
N LEU A 14 34.79 -18.24 -7.57
CA LEU A 14 34.42 -16.82 -7.50
C LEU A 14 32.90 -16.62 -7.47
N THR A 15 32.18 -17.45 -8.22
CA THR A 15 30.73 -17.40 -8.37
C THR A 15 30.00 -17.86 -7.09
N VAL A 16 30.60 -18.75 -6.31
CA VAL A 16 30.01 -19.20 -5.02
C VAL A 16 29.87 -18.03 -4.04
N HIS A 17 30.89 -17.18 -3.94
CA HIS A 17 30.83 -16.02 -3.05
C HIS A 17 29.89 -14.90 -3.56
N GLU A 18 29.67 -14.81 -4.86
CA GLU A 18 28.68 -13.90 -5.43
C GLU A 18 27.26 -14.41 -5.15
N PHE A 19 27.00 -15.70 -5.33
CA PHE A 19 25.71 -16.32 -4.99
C PHE A 19 25.42 -16.29 -3.49
N GLU A 20 26.42 -16.49 -2.63
CA GLU A 20 26.24 -16.34 -1.18
C GLU A 20 25.83 -14.91 -0.79
N ARG A 21 26.45 -13.89 -1.40
CA ARG A 21 26.04 -12.50 -1.19
C ARG A 21 24.63 -12.23 -1.71
N GLU A 22 24.31 -12.73 -2.89
CA GLU A 22 22.98 -12.57 -3.48
C GLU A 22 21.90 -13.22 -2.61
N LEU A 23 22.16 -14.41 -2.06
CA LEU A 23 21.27 -15.07 -1.10
C LEU A 23 21.05 -14.23 0.16
N ILE A 24 22.12 -13.69 0.74
CA ILE A 24 22.02 -12.81 1.92
C ILE A 24 21.20 -11.55 1.59
N GLU A 25 21.44 -10.92 0.45
CA GLU A 25 20.68 -9.75 0.01
C GLU A 25 19.20 -10.08 -0.20
N PHE A 26 18.90 -11.22 -0.82
CA PHE A 26 17.52 -11.68 -0.98
C PHE A 26 16.85 -11.98 0.35
N ASP A 27 17.53 -12.61 1.30
CA ASP A 27 16.99 -12.90 2.63
C ASP A 27 16.68 -11.61 3.40
N VAL A 28 17.60 -10.64 3.41
CA VAL A 28 17.38 -9.33 4.04
C VAL A 28 16.22 -8.58 3.38
N SER A 29 16.13 -8.61 2.06
CA SER A 29 15.01 -8.02 1.32
C SER A 29 13.69 -8.71 1.66
N ASN A 30 13.68 -10.04 1.76
CA ASN A 30 12.52 -10.84 2.10
C ASN A 30 12.04 -10.54 3.53
N GLU A 31 12.95 -10.48 4.51
CA GLU A 31 12.64 -10.09 5.87
C GLU A 31 12.06 -8.67 5.94
N THR A 32 12.66 -7.73 5.23
CA THR A 32 12.17 -6.35 5.13
C THR A 32 10.75 -6.30 4.56
N LEU A 33 10.49 -7.06 3.49
CA LEU A 33 9.18 -7.17 2.87
C LEU A 33 8.16 -7.86 3.77
N ARG A 34 8.57 -8.87 4.54
CA ARG A 34 7.72 -9.54 5.54
C ARG A 34 7.31 -8.59 6.65
N GLN A 35 8.26 -7.82 7.18
CA GLN A 35 7.96 -6.81 8.22
C GLN A 35 7.00 -5.73 7.70
N LYS A 36 7.22 -5.23 6.48
CA LYS A 36 6.30 -4.27 5.83
C LYS A 36 4.91 -4.87 5.64
N ASN A 37 4.81 -6.10 5.14
CA ASN A 37 3.54 -6.80 5.00
C ASN A 37 2.84 -6.98 6.34
N GLN A 38 3.56 -7.36 7.39
CA GLN A 38 3.00 -7.52 8.73
C GLN A 38 2.42 -6.19 9.25
N LYS A 39 3.16 -5.09 9.08
CA LYS A 39 2.70 -3.75 9.46
C LYS A 39 1.43 -3.34 8.69
N LEU A 40 1.44 -3.51 7.36
CA LEU A 40 0.27 -3.20 6.52
C LEU A 40 -0.94 -4.05 6.89
N ARG A 41 -0.76 -5.34 7.21
CA ARG A 41 -1.85 -6.20 7.67
C ARG A 41 -2.42 -5.71 9.00
N PHE A 42 -1.56 -5.32 9.93
CA PHE A 42 -2.01 -4.74 11.20
C PHE A 42 -2.78 -3.42 11.00
N GLU A 43 -2.31 -2.55 10.11
CA GLU A 43 -3.03 -1.32 9.75
C GLU A 43 -4.38 -1.62 9.11
N ILE A 44 -4.43 -2.58 8.18
CA ILE A 44 -5.66 -3.04 7.55
C ILE A 44 -6.63 -3.61 8.59
N ASP A 45 -6.15 -4.46 9.50
CA ASP A 45 -6.98 -5.08 10.53
C ASP A 45 -7.47 -4.04 11.53
N ALA A 46 -6.64 -3.06 11.91
CA ALA A 46 -7.06 -1.93 12.74
C ALA A 46 -8.14 -1.09 12.04
N LEU A 47 -7.96 -0.78 10.75
CA LEU A 47 -8.93 -0.04 9.95
C LEU A 47 -10.23 -0.83 9.70
N LYS A 48 -10.14 -2.16 9.56
CA LYS A 48 -11.28 -3.06 9.30
C LYS A 48 -12.00 -3.54 10.56
N SER A 49 -11.37 -3.45 11.73
CA SER A 49 -11.91 -3.97 12.99
C SER A 49 -13.25 -3.32 13.37
N ASP A 50 -13.53 -2.13 12.83
CA ASP A 50 -14.81 -1.46 13.01
C ASP A 50 -15.36 -0.96 11.66
N PRO A 51 -16.45 -1.57 11.14
CA PRO A 51 -17.14 -1.12 9.93
C PRO A 51 -17.53 0.36 9.97
N SER A 52 -17.78 0.92 11.15
CA SER A 52 -18.09 2.35 11.31
C SER A 52 -16.88 3.24 11.01
N SER A 53 -15.67 2.80 11.34
CA SER A 53 -14.42 3.52 11.03
C SER A 53 -14.15 3.60 9.51
N ILE A 54 -14.46 2.54 8.76
CA ILE A 54 -14.38 2.57 7.29
C ILE A 54 -15.44 3.49 6.69
N GLU A 55 -16.66 3.46 7.24
CA GLU A 55 -17.75 4.32 6.78
C GLU A 55 -17.42 5.81 6.96
N ILE A 56 -16.85 6.19 8.10
CA ILE A 56 -16.39 7.57 8.35
C ILE A 56 -15.36 7.99 7.30
N LEU A 57 -14.33 7.18 7.05
CA LEU A 57 -13.30 7.49 6.06
C LEU A 57 -13.88 7.61 4.64
N ALA A 58 -14.77 6.69 4.26
CA ALA A 58 -15.42 6.69 2.96
C ALA A 58 -16.30 7.95 2.76
N ARG A 59 -17.00 8.40 3.81
CA ARG A 59 -17.82 9.62 3.76
C ARG A 59 -16.96 10.89 3.74
N GLU A 60 -15.93 10.97 4.59
CA GLU A 60 -15.11 12.19 4.75
C GLU A 60 -14.09 12.39 3.63
N LYS A 61 -13.38 11.34 3.22
CA LYS A 61 -12.29 11.44 2.23
C LYS A 61 -12.77 11.26 0.80
N LEU A 62 -13.76 10.40 0.61
CA LEU A 62 -14.18 9.95 -0.72
C LEU A 62 -15.58 10.44 -1.09
N ASN A 63 -16.28 11.17 -0.21
CA ASN A 63 -17.67 11.62 -0.40
C ASN A 63 -18.62 10.50 -0.83
N MET A 64 -18.35 9.26 -0.38
CA MET A 64 -19.18 8.10 -0.72
C MET A 64 -20.50 8.14 0.04
N VAL A 65 -21.58 7.79 -0.65
CA VAL A 65 -22.94 7.72 -0.10
C VAL A 65 -23.60 6.39 -0.44
N ARG A 66 -24.49 5.91 0.44
CA ARG A 66 -25.22 4.67 0.20
C ARG A 66 -26.46 4.94 -0.69
N PRO A 67 -26.91 3.94 -1.48
CA PRO A 67 -28.15 4.07 -2.24
C PRO A 67 -29.33 4.44 -1.32
N GLY A 68 -30.02 5.53 -1.63
CA GLY A 68 -31.14 6.06 -0.83
C GLY A 68 -30.80 7.22 0.11
N GLU A 69 -29.53 7.62 0.22
CA GLU A 69 -29.12 8.80 1.00
C GLU A 69 -29.20 10.09 0.18
N THR A 70 -29.57 11.20 0.81
CA THR A 70 -29.60 12.54 0.19
C THR A 70 -28.44 13.38 0.71
N VAL A 71 -27.61 13.92 -0.19
CA VAL A 71 -26.46 14.76 0.16
C VAL A 71 -26.86 16.23 0.17
N TYR A 72 -26.57 16.93 1.26
CA TYR A 72 -26.74 18.37 1.37
C TYR A 72 -25.38 19.05 1.28
N GLN A 73 -25.18 19.92 0.28
CA GLN A 73 -24.02 20.79 0.21
C GLN A 73 -24.41 22.16 0.77
N ILE A 74 -23.73 22.57 1.84
CA ILE A 74 -23.90 23.91 2.39
C ILE A 74 -23.11 24.86 1.50
N VAL A 75 -23.81 25.56 0.62
CA VAL A 75 -23.24 26.70 -0.09
C VAL A 75 -23.37 27.94 0.79
N PRO A 76 -22.34 28.79 0.90
CA PRO A 76 -22.50 30.11 1.49
C PRO A 76 -23.63 30.82 0.76
N LEU A 77 -24.54 31.49 1.49
CA LEU A 77 -25.42 32.45 0.86
C LEU A 77 -24.53 33.57 0.31
N GLU A 78 -24.18 33.50 -0.98
CA GLU A 78 -23.92 34.74 -1.69
C GLU A 78 -25.22 35.54 -1.69
N ASN A 79 -25.09 36.80 -1.31
CA ASN A 79 -26.17 37.75 -1.06
C ASN A 79 -26.92 38.17 -2.35
N ASN A 80 -27.00 37.30 -3.36
CA ASN A 80 -27.71 37.56 -4.60
C ASN A 80 -29.07 36.85 -4.58
N LEU A 81 -29.95 37.61 -3.94
CA LEU A 81 -31.40 37.59 -4.01
C LEU A 81 -31.92 37.51 -5.46
N PHE A 82 -31.86 36.35 -6.11
CA PHE A 82 -32.61 36.10 -7.35
C PHE A 82 -33.14 34.66 -7.35
N LEU A 83 -34.15 34.43 -6.52
CA LEU A 83 -35.15 33.42 -6.89
C LEU A 83 -36.02 34.08 -7.96
N PRO A 84 -35.97 33.67 -9.25
CA PRO A 84 -37.05 34.01 -10.16
C PRO A 84 -38.31 33.36 -9.61
N THR A 85 -39.26 34.20 -9.19
CA THR A 85 -40.63 33.80 -8.98
C THR A 85 -41.16 33.37 -10.35
N ASP A 86 -41.09 32.08 -10.64
CA ASP A 86 -41.88 31.51 -11.71
C ASP A 86 -43.28 31.16 -11.18
N LYS A 87 -44.24 31.41 -12.06
CA LYS A 87 -45.67 31.69 -11.82
C LYS A 87 -46.47 30.55 -11.21
#